data_AF-A0A2R6MHX3-F1
#
_entry.id   AF-A0A2R6MHX3-F1
#
_cell.length_a   1.000
_cell.length_b   1.000
_cell.length_c   1.000
_cell.angle_alpha   90.00
_cell.angle_beta   90.00
_cell.angle_gamma   90.00
#
_symmetry.space_group_name_H-M   'P 1'
#
loop_
_entity.id
_entity.type
_entity.pdbx_description
1 polymer ?
#
loop_
_entity_poly.entity_id
_entity_poly.type
_entity_poly.pdbx_seq_one_letter_code
_entity_poly.pdbx_strand_id
1 'polypeptide(L)'
;MRAALPLLVALLFVAGCTGGSPATTPTPTETASATPTETATDAEPTAANTLSYADLSETEQAAVRVAVNRTVSFLPDSPHVPETRFGPDVVGAFNEPEYLRYDGAVYEVSLTQGRLYASYGVDAERATPRANASVVDAANLTDAEREIVRAAVDGGYSTELGADRPPLPDAEYVRYDGETYQLGLIVGDYWTWELRLWPV
;
A
#
# COMPACT_ATOMS: atom_id res chain seq x y z
N MET A 1 11.25 -63.34 -19.97
CA MET A 1 10.04 -63.06 -20.77
C MET A 1 9.72 -61.58 -20.67
N ARG A 2 9.68 -60.88 -21.82
CA ARG A 2 8.99 -59.61 -22.16
C ARG A 2 9.27 -58.39 -21.23
N ALA A 3 10.05 -57.35 -21.57
CA ALA A 3 10.04 -56.44 -22.75
C ALA A 3 8.64 -55.81 -22.98
N ALA A 4 8.42 -54.53 -23.29
CA ALA A 4 9.19 -53.28 -23.44
C ALA A 4 8.13 -52.22 -23.87
N LEU A 5 8.16 -51.01 -23.31
CA LEU A 5 8.29 -49.71 -24.03
C LEU A 5 7.05 -49.26 -24.88
N PRO A 6 7.01 -48.03 -25.44
CA PRO A 6 6.03 -47.00 -25.15
C PRO A 6 5.14 -46.63 -26.37
N LEU A 7 4.12 -45.80 -26.15
CA LEU A 7 3.27 -45.27 -27.22
C LEU A 7 3.96 -44.10 -27.93
N LEU A 8 4.10 -44.23 -29.24
CA LEU A 8 4.71 -43.30 -30.19
C LEU A 8 3.57 -42.74 -31.06
N VAL A 9 3.48 -41.42 -31.21
CA VAL A 9 2.63 -40.77 -32.22
C VAL A 9 3.51 -39.93 -33.13
N ALA A 10 3.50 -40.31 -34.41
CA ALA A 10 4.22 -39.69 -35.52
C ALA A 10 3.22 -39.01 -36.47
N LEU A 11 3.55 -37.80 -36.93
CA LEU A 11 2.97 -37.08 -38.06
C LEU A 11 4.01 -36.03 -38.48
N LEU A 12 4.34 -35.74 -39.73
CA LEU A 12 4.11 -36.31 -41.05
C LEU A 12 5.07 -35.50 -41.96
N PHE A 13 5.98 -36.15 -42.70
CA PHE A 13 6.86 -35.49 -43.68
C PHE A 13 6.14 -35.37 -45.04
N VAL A 14 6.20 -34.19 -45.67
CA VAL A 14 6.11 -34.06 -47.13
C VAL A 14 7.19 -33.09 -47.62
N ALA A 15 7.88 -33.50 -48.66
CA ALA A 15 9.14 -32.98 -49.20
C ALA A 15 8.99 -31.80 -50.17
N GLY A 16 10.11 -31.15 -50.51
CA GLY A 16 10.29 -30.49 -51.82
C GLY A 16 11.16 -29.22 -51.82
N CYS A 17 12.46 -29.37 -52.05
CA CYS A 17 13.46 -28.30 -52.19
C CYS A 17 13.37 -27.53 -53.53
N THR A 18 13.69 -26.23 -53.55
CA THR A 18 14.57 -25.58 -54.56
C THR A 18 15.02 -24.15 -54.14
N GLY A 19 16.34 -23.97 -53.92
CA GLY A 19 17.12 -22.82 -54.40
C GLY A 19 17.23 -21.52 -53.57
N GLY A 20 18.46 -21.21 -53.11
CA GLY A 20 18.98 -19.82 -53.03
C GLY A 20 19.39 -19.27 -51.66
N SER A 21 20.70 -19.21 -51.38
CA SER A 21 21.35 -18.42 -50.29
C SER A 21 21.33 -16.89 -50.60
N PRO A 22 21.73 -15.97 -49.68
CA PRO A 22 22.14 -16.13 -48.28
C PRO A 22 21.31 -15.29 -47.28
N ALA A 23 21.56 -15.55 -45.99
CA ALA A 23 20.91 -14.95 -44.83
C ALA A 23 20.96 -13.41 -44.79
N THR A 24 19.79 -12.78 -44.84
CA THR A 24 19.51 -11.47 -44.28
C THR A 24 18.81 -11.66 -42.93
N THR A 25 19.52 -11.33 -41.85
CA THR A 25 18.94 -11.20 -40.51
C THR A 25 17.76 -10.22 -40.55
N PRO A 26 16.56 -10.58 -40.09
CA PRO A 26 15.48 -9.60 -39.96
C PRO A 26 15.83 -8.61 -38.85
N THR A 27 15.94 -7.33 -39.19
CA THR A 27 15.91 -6.22 -38.24
C THR A 27 14.58 -6.28 -37.48
N PRO A 28 14.56 -6.20 -36.14
CA PRO A 28 13.30 -6.12 -35.41
C PRO A 28 12.59 -4.81 -35.76
N THR A 29 11.39 -4.91 -36.32
CA THR A 29 10.45 -3.79 -36.41
C THR A 29 9.94 -3.49 -35.00
N GLU A 30 10.35 -2.36 -34.42
CA GLU A 30 9.67 -1.83 -33.24
C GLU A 30 8.21 -1.57 -33.59
N THR A 31 7.33 -2.41 -33.05
CA THR A 31 5.92 -2.10 -33.00
C THR A 31 5.77 -0.97 -32.00
N ALA A 32 5.46 0.24 -32.49
CA ALA A 32 5.08 1.34 -31.64
C ALA A 32 3.92 0.88 -30.74
N SER A 33 4.22 0.73 -29.45
CA SER A 33 3.21 0.48 -28.43
C SER A 33 2.38 1.76 -28.34
N ALA A 34 1.17 1.74 -28.90
CA ALA A 34 0.19 2.78 -28.65
C ALA A 34 -0.14 2.72 -27.15
N THR A 35 0.42 3.66 -26.40
CA THR A 35 -0.07 3.94 -25.05
C THR A 35 -1.53 4.37 -25.19
N PRO A 36 -2.50 3.77 -24.48
CA PRO A 36 -3.82 4.37 -24.39
C PRO A 36 -3.65 5.72 -23.69
N THR A 37 -3.68 6.80 -24.47
CA THR A 37 -3.87 8.13 -23.91
C THR A 37 -5.33 8.20 -23.47
N GLU A 38 -5.59 7.95 -22.19
CA GLU A 38 -6.78 8.54 -21.56
C GLU A 38 -6.54 10.04 -21.54
N THR A 39 -6.97 10.70 -22.62
CA THR A 39 -7.16 12.14 -22.60
C THR A 39 -8.36 12.37 -21.70
N ALA A 40 -8.13 12.72 -20.43
CA ALA A 40 -9.11 13.46 -19.67
C ALA A 40 -9.49 14.66 -20.54
N THR A 41 -10.69 14.62 -21.11
CA THR A 41 -11.23 15.81 -21.78
C THR A 41 -11.58 16.73 -20.62
N ASP A 42 -10.95 17.89 -20.53
CA ASP A 42 -11.33 18.94 -19.57
C ASP A 42 -12.81 19.29 -19.82
N ALA A 43 -13.71 18.58 -19.16
CA ALA A 43 -15.15 18.76 -19.33
C ALA A 43 -15.54 20.02 -18.58
N GLU A 44 -16.28 20.94 -19.21
CA GLU A 44 -16.71 22.13 -18.48
C GLU A 44 -17.60 21.76 -17.27
N PRO A 45 -17.64 22.59 -16.22
CA PRO A 45 -18.49 22.35 -15.06
C PRO A 45 -19.98 22.27 -15.43
N THR A 46 -20.60 21.13 -15.15
CA THR A 46 -22.04 20.86 -15.32
C THR A 46 -22.66 20.40 -14.00
N ALA A 47 -23.99 20.36 -13.92
CA ALA A 47 -24.66 19.81 -12.74
C ALA A 47 -24.36 18.31 -12.48
N ALA A 48 -23.87 17.57 -13.47
CA ALA A 48 -23.59 16.13 -13.35
C ALA A 48 -22.18 15.83 -12.81
N ASN A 49 -21.20 16.69 -13.10
CA ASN A 49 -19.80 16.53 -12.64
C ASN A 49 -19.38 17.57 -11.60
N THR A 50 -20.29 18.45 -11.16
CA THR A 50 -20.05 19.46 -10.12
C THR A 50 -20.81 19.14 -8.83
N LEU A 51 -20.07 18.87 -7.76
CA LEU A 51 -20.59 18.72 -6.41
C LEU A 51 -21.00 20.07 -5.83
N SER A 52 -22.17 20.14 -5.20
CA SER A 52 -22.60 21.33 -4.46
C SER A 52 -22.12 21.23 -3.01
N TYR A 53 -21.47 22.28 -2.50
CA TYR A 53 -21.06 22.34 -1.10
C TYR A 53 -22.23 22.15 -0.11
N ALA A 54 -23.45 22.57 -0.48
CA ALA A 54 -24.62 22.43 0.37
C ALA A 54 -25.10 20.97 0.54
N ASP A 55 -24.70 20.08 -0.37
CA ASP A 55 -25.08 18.67 -0.34
C ASP A 55 -24.12 17.82 0.50
N LEU A 56 -23.00 18.41 0.91
CA LEU A 56 -22.00 17.79 1.78
C LEU A 56 -22.46 17.78 3.24
N SER A 57 -22.08 16.74 3.97
CA SER A 57 -22.15 16.67 5.43
C SER A 57 -21.27 17.74 6.09
N GLU A 58 -21.51 18.02 7.37
CA GLU A 58 -20.76 19.04 8.12
C GLU A 58 -19.24 18.78 8.12
N THR A 59 -18.82 17.52 8.20
CA THR A 59 -17.42 17.11 8.17
C THR A 59 -16.80 17.28 6.79
N GLU A 60 -17.50 16.88 5.72
CA GLU A 60 -17.05 17.10 4.33
C GLU A 60 -16.97 18.59 4.00
N GLN A 61 -17.94 19.39 4.46
CA GLN A 61 -17.90 20.84 4.36
C GLN A 61 -16.68 21.42 5.09
N ALA A 62 -16.34 20.90 6.28
CA ALA A 62 -15.14 21.31 7.00
C ALA A 62 -13.86 20.98 6.21
N ALA A 63 -13.81 19.81 5.57
CA ALA A 63 -12.69 19.45 4.69
C ALA A 63 -12.56 20.43 3.52
N VAL A 64 -13.67 20.80 2.86
CA VAL A 64 -13.66 21.81 1.78
C VAL A 64 -13.11 23.15 2.27
N ARG A 65 -13.61 23.67 3.41
CA ARG A 65 -13.17 24.97 3.94
C ARG A 65 -11.66 25.02 4.16
N VAL A 66 -11.06 23.90 4.55
CA VAL A 66 -9.61 23.77 4.69
C VAL A 66 -8.93 23.59 3.33
N ALA A 67 -9.49 22.75 2.45
CA ALA A 67 -8.95 22.38 1.16
C ALA A 67 -8.81 23.55 0.17
N VAL A 68 -9.65 24.59 0.32
CA VAL A 68 -9.57 25.83 -0.47
C VAL A 68 -8.23 26.57 -0.28
N ASN A 69 -7.57 26.40 0.87
CA ASN A 69 -6.34 27.14 1.19
C ASN A 69 -5.08 26.26 1.26
N ARG A 70 -5.23 24.94 1.33
CA ARG A 70 -4.11 23.99 1.48
C ARG A 70 -4.57 22.57 1.19
N THR A 71 -3.63 21.67 0.94
CA THR A 71 -3.92 20.24 0.85
C THR A 71 -4.50 19.71 2.17
N VAL A 72 -5.54 18.88 2.05
CA VAL A 72 -6.15 18.15 3.17
C VAL A 72 -5.85 16.67 3.03
N SER A 73 -5.39 16.04 4.11
CA SER A 73 -5.17 14.58 4.15
C SER A 73 -6.31 13.86 4.87
N PHE A 74 -6.68 12.70 4.35
CA PHE A 74 -7.66 11.80 4.96
C PHE A 74 -6.97 10.54 5.47
N LEU A 75 -7.06 10.33 6.78
CA LEU A 75 -6.47 9.20 7.49
C LEU A 75 -7.03 9.08 8.91
N PRO A 76 -6.92 7.90 9.55
CA PRO A 76 -7.30 7.72 10.93
C PRO A 76 -6.59 8.69 11.88
N ASP A 77 -7.24 8.98 12.99
CA ASP A 77 -6.63 9.81 14.03
C ASP A 77 -5.42 9.12 14.65
N SER A 78 -4.34 9.88 14.79
CA SER A 78 -3.12 9.47 15.46
C SER A 78 -2.38 10.67 16.06
N PRO A 79 -1.79 10.53 17.25
CA PRO A 79 -0.93 11.56 17.84
C PRO A 79 0.40 11.74 17.09
N HIS A 80 0.79 10.80 16.22
CA HIS A 80 2.07 10.83 15.49
C HIS A 80 1.95 11.39 14.07
N VAL A 81 0.75 11.85 13.69
CA VAL A 81 0.42 12.35 12.36
C VAL A 81 0.04 13.84 12.45
N PRO A 82 0.33 14.67 11.43
CA PRO A 82 -0.06 16.08 11.39
C PRO A 82 -1.53 16.36 11.74
N GLU A 83 -1.78 17.49 12.38
CA GLU A 83 -3.08 17.82 13.01
C GLU A 83 -4.20 18.19 12.02
N THR A 84 -3.88 18.73 10.85
CA THR A 84 -4.94 19.11 9.88
C THR A 84 -5.26 17.93 8.98
N ARG A 85 -6.20 17.10 9.44
CA ARG A 85 -6.70 15.92 8.74
C ARG A 85 -8.17 15.69 9.03
N PHE A 86 -8.77 14.81 8.23
CA PHE A 86 -10.12 14.31 8.45
C PHE A 86 -10.13 12.79 8.41
N GLY A 87 -11.17 12.19 8.98
CA GLY A 87 -11.36 10.74 8.94
C GLY A 87 -11.47 10.22 7.49
N PRO A 88 -11.12 8.95 7.25
CA PRO A 88 -11.13 8.37 5.91
C PRO A 88 -12.52 8.17 5.32
N ASP A 89 -13.57 8.21 6.15
CA ASP A 89 -14.98 8.16 5.76
C ASP A 89 -15.39 9.36 4.88
N VAL A 90 -14.69 10.49 5.02
CA VAL A 90 -14.95 11.73 4.28
C VAL A 90 -14.51 11.66 2.81
N VAL A 91 -13.60 10.74 2.47
CA VAL A 91 -12.98 10.64 1.12
C VAL A 91 -14.01 10.40 0.03
N GLY A 92 -15.05 9.61 0.33
CA GLY A 92 -16.01 9.13 -0.67
C GLY A 92 -16.72 10.24 -1.45
N ALA A 93 -16.97 11.39 -0.80
CA ALA A 93 -17.63 12.53 -1.43
C ALA A 93 -16.80 13.18 -2.56
N PHE A 94 -15.49 12.95 -2.59
CA PHE A 94 -14.57 13.61 -3.53
C PHE A 94 -13.99 12.68 -4.60
N ASN A 95 -14.46 11.42 -4.65
CA ASN A 95 -13.88 10.41 -5.54
C ASN A 95 -14.39 10.50 -6.99
N GLU A 96 -15.64 10.93 -7.17
CA GLU A 96 -16.30 11.00 -8.48
C GLU A 96 -16.40 12.41 -9.07
N PRO A 97 -16.67 13.47 -8.29
CA PRO A 97 -16.85 14.81 -8.86
C PRO A 97 -15.55 15.37 -9.40
N GLU A 98 -15.59 15.93 -10.61
CA GLU A 98 -14.49 16.67 -11.22
C GLU A 98 -14.41 18.10 -10.66
N TYR A 99 -15.56 18.66 -10.28
CA TYR A 99 -15.68 20.02 -9.79
C TYR A 99 -16.46 20.11 -8.48
N LEU A 100 -16.20 21.17 -7.73
CA LEU A 100 -16.91 21.55 -6.52
C LEU A 100 -17.30 23.03 -6.58
N ARG A 101 -18.56 23.33 -6.30
CA ARG A 101 -19.03 24.71 -6.13
C ARG A 101 -19.03 25.10 -4.66
N TYR A 102 -18.23 26.09 -4.29
CA TYR A 102 -18.10 26.64 -2.94
C TYR A 102 -18.02 28.17 -3.00
N ASP A 103 -18.82 28.84 -2.16
CA ASP A 103 -18.86 30.31 -2.06
C ASP A 103 -18.99 31.05 -3.40
N GLY A 104 -19.81 30.51 -4.31
CA GLY A 104 -20.04 31.07 -5.64
C GLY A 104 -18.92 30.81 -6.66
N ALA A 105 -17.77 30.26 -6.24
CA ALA A 105 -16.68 29.84 -7.11
C ALA A 105 -16.77 28.34 -7.45
N VAL A 106 -16.14 27.96 -8.56
CA VAL A 106 -15.96 26.57 -8.96
C VAL A 106 -14.50 26.20 -8.80
N TYR A 107 -14.26 25.03 -8.21
CA TYR A 107 -12.94 24.46 -8.01
C TYR A 107 -12.86 23.13 -8.73
N GLU A 108 -11.73 22.86 -9.38
CA GLU A 108 -11.36 21.52 -9.80
C GLU A 108 -11.01 20.69 -8.56
N VAL A 109 -11.56 19.48 -8.48
CA VAL A 109 -11.33 18.53 -7.40
C VAL A 109 -10.19 17.61 -7.80
N SER A 110 -9.10 17.65 -7.05
CA SER A 110 -7.99 16.69 -7.21
C SER A 110 -7.88 15.86 -5.94
N LEU A 111 -8.29 14.60 -6.05
CA LEU A 111 -8.11 13.57 -5.01
C LEU A 111 -7.02 12.60 -5.44
N THR A 112 -5.92 12.55 -4.70
CA THR A 112 -4.76 11.73 -5.07
C THR A 112 -4.25 10.94 -3.88
N GLN A 113 -3.54 9.84 -4.16
CA GLN A 113 -2.84 9.10 -3.12
C GLN A 113 -1.70 9.95 -2.55
N GLY A 114 -1.68 10.11 -1.24
CA GLY A 114 -0.71 10.92 -0.50
C GLY A 114 0.41 10.09 0.12
N ARG A 115 0.84 10.50 1.31
CA ARG A 115 1.90 9.84 2.09
C ARG A 115 1.46 8.46 2.60
N LEU A 116 2.43 7.54 2.69
CA LEU A 116 2.29 6.27 3.41
C LEU A 116 2.71 6.43 4.87
N TYR A 117 1.88 5.94 5.79
CA TYR A 117 2.20 5.83 7.21
C TYR A 117 2.20 4.37 7.64
N ALA A 118 3.09 4.01 8.55
CA ALA A 118 3.17 2.67 9.11
C ALA A 118 2.64 2.63 10.54
N SER A 119 2.07 1.51 10.92
CA SER A 119 1.86 1.06 12.30
C SER A 119 2.61 -0.25 12.47
N TYR A 120 3.02 -0.55 13.71
CA TYR A 120 3.81 -1.74 14.00
C TYR A 120 3.09 -2.62 15.00
N GLY A 121 3.14 -3.93 14.78
CA GLY A 121 2.72 -4.94 15.74
C GLY A 121 3.89 -5.85 16.08
N VAL A 122 3.93 -6.37 17.31
CA VAL A 122 4.88 -7.41 17.70
C VAL A 122 4.11 -8.56 18.31
N ASP A 123 4.30 -9.75 17.74
CA ASP A 123 3.82 -11.01 18.28
C ASP A 123 4.96 -11.82 18.89
N ALA A 124 4.61 -12.80 19.71
CA ALA A 124 5.55 -13.72 20.32
C ALA A 124 5.04 -15.14 20.17
N GLU A 125 5.85 -15.99 19.53
CA GLU A 125 5.56 -17.41 19.38
C GLU A 125 6.54 -18.22 20.22
N ARG A 126 6.03 -19.15 21.05
CA ARG A 126 6.90 -20.10 21.75
C ARG A 126 7.63 -20.97 20.74
N ALA A 127 8.95 -21.04 20.86
CA ALA A 127 9.78 -21.77 19.92
C ALA A 127 11.00 -22.39 20.60
N THR A 128 11.50 -23.48 20.03
CA THR A 128 12.76 -24.09 20.44
C THR A 128 13.90 -23.53 19.58
N PRO A 129 14.93 -22.88 20.16
CA PRO A 129 16.05 -22.37 19.39
C PRO A 129 16.81 -23.48 18.67
N ARG A 130 17.22 -23.20 17.43
CA ARG A 130 18.24 -24.00 16.74
C ARG A 130 19.59 -23.87 17.46
N ALA A 131 20.46 -24.86 17.31
CA ALA A 131 21.73 -24.97 18.07
C ALA A 131 22.65 -23.72 18.01
N ASN A 132 22.57 -22.93 16.94
CA ASN A 132 23.40 -21.73 16.72
C ASN A 132 22.58 -20.43 16.69
N ALA A 133 21.34 -20.44 17.19
CA ALA A 133 20.56 -19.20 17.28
C ALA A 133 21.03 -18.32 18.43
N SER A 134 20.99 -17.00 18.23
CA SER A 134 21.15 -16.05 19.31
C SER A 134 19.92 -16.08 20.23
N VAL A 135 20.17 -16.19 21.53
CA VAL A 135 19.14 -16.12 22.57
C VAL A 135 19.56 -15.07 23.57
N VAL A 136 18.69 -14.10 23.84
CA VAL A 136 18.90 -13.09 24.88
C VAL A 136 17.91 -13.30 26.02
N ASP A 137 18.39 -13.18 27.25
CA ASP A 137 17.50 -13.19 28.41
C ASP A 137 16.77 -11.84 28.52
N ALA A 138 15.46 -11.86 28.70
CA ALA A 138 14.67 -10.64 28.82
C ALA A 138 15.14 -9.73 29.96
N ALA A 139 15.80 -10.27 31.00
CA ALA A 139 16.41 -9.48 32.08
C ALA A 139 17.55 -8.57 31.59
N ASN A 140 18.23 -8.93 30.49
CA ASN A 140 19.34 -8.17 29.92
C ASN A 140 18.90 -7.11 28.90
N LEU A 141 17.60 -7.03 28.60
CA LEU A 141 17.05 -6.04 27.67
C LEU A 141 16.94 -4.66 28.31
N THR A 142 16.80 -3.64 27.47
CA THR A 142 16.36 -2.32 27.91
C THR A 142 14.93 -2.38 28.43
N ASP A 143 14.51 -1.39 29.23
CA ASP A 143 13.14 -1.38 29.77
C ASP A 143 12.08 -1.27 28.66
N ALA A 144 12.38 -0.55 27.58
CA ALA A 144 11.48 -0.45 26.42
C ALA A 144 11.31 -1.79 25.71
N GLU A 145 12.40 -2.49 25.40
CA GLU A 145 12.35 -3.82 24.77
C GLU A 145 11.66 -4.84 25.67
N ARG A 146 11.93 -4.81 26.98
CA ARG A 146 11.33 -5.73 27.96
C ARG A 146 9.82 -5.54 28.04
N GLU A 147 9.35 -4.31 27.99
CA GLU A 147 7.92 -3.99 27.99
C GLU A 147 7.23 -4.50 26.70
N ILE A 148 7.89 -4.34 25.54
CA ILE A 148 7.39 -4.88 24.27
C ILE A 148 7.32 -6.40 24.31
N VAL A 149 8.38 -7.07 24.79
CA VAL A 149 8.39 -8.54 24.96
C VAL A 149 7.25 -8.98 25.86
N ARG A 150 7.07 -8.32 27.00
CA ARG A 150 6.00 -8.63 27.95
C ARG A 150 4.63 -8.51 27.29
N ALA A 151 4.36 -7.41 26.60
CA ALA A 151 3.10 -7.18 25.90
C ALA A 151 2.88 -8.18 24.76
N ALA A 152 3.90 -8.47 23.96
CA ALA A 152 3.84 -9.45 22.88
C ALA A 152 3.49 -10.86 23.39
N VAL A 153 4.06 -11.26 24.52
CA VAL A 153 3.75 -12.55 25.18
C VAL A 153 2.34 -12.59 25.77
N ASP A 154 1.81 -11.45 26.24
CA ASP A 154 0.50 -11.33 26.91
C ASP A 154 -0.68 -11.08 25.93
N GLY A 155 -0.44 -11.17 24.62
CA GLY A 155 -1.49 -11.05 23.61
C GLY A 155 -1.18 -10.12 22.44
N GLY A 156 0.00 -9.49 22.44
CA GLY A 156 0.48 -8.66 21.35
C GLY A 156 0.84 -7.25 21.81
N TYR A 157 1.80 -6.65 21.11
CA TYR A 157 2.11 -5.22 21.20
C TYR A 157 1.71 -4.53 19.90
N SER A 158 1.23 -3.30 19.96
CA SER A 158 0.99 -2.47 18.77
C SER A 158 1.32 -1.00 19.01
N THR A 159 1.65 -0.29 17.93
CA THR A 159 1.81 1.17 17.93
C THR A 159 0.68 1.83 17.16
N GLU A 160 0.40 3.09 17.47
CA GLU A 160 -0.47 3.92 16.64
C GLU A 160 0.15 4.19 15.27
N LEU A 161 -0.69 4.62 14.32
CA LEU A 161 -0.28 4.97 12.97
C LEU A 161 0.72 6.13 12.97
N GLY A 162 1.81 6.01 12.23
CA GLY A 162 2.86 7.04 12.14
C GLY A 162 3.81 7.06 13.33
N ALA A 163 3.63 6.19 14.33
CA ALA A 163 4.61 6.03 15.40
C ALA A 163 5.94 5.44 14.88
N ASP A 164 7.01 5.67 15.63
CA ASP A 164 8.31 5.07 15.32
C ASP A 164 8.27 3.55 15.50
N ARG A 165 9.13 2.86 14.74
CA ARG A 165 9.31 1.43 14.86
C ARG A 165 9.73 1.05 16.29
N PRO A 166 9.07 0.07 16.94
CA PRO A 166 9.42 -0.33 18.29
C PRO A 166 10.84 -0.90 18.35
N PRO A 167 11.62 -0.60 19.41
CA PRO A 167 12.93 -1.22 19.62
C PRO A 167 12.75 -2.70 19.94
N LEU A 168 13.29 -3.55 19.07
CA LEU A 168 13.30 -4.99 19.25
C LEU A 168 14.72 -5.47 19.57
N PRO A 169 14.85 -6.52 20.40
CA PRO A 169 16.14 -7.08 20.74
C PRO A 169 16.88 -7.60 19.51
N ASP A 170 18.19 -7.38 19.47
CA ASP A 170 19.09 -7.93 18.44
C ASP A 170 19.44 -9.40 18.73
N ALA A 171 18.40 -10.26 18.78
CA ALA A 171 18.52 -11.69 18.97
C ALA A 171 17.39 -12.43 18.24
N GLU A 172 17.65 -13.66 17.79
CA GLU A 172 16.64 -14.51 17.15
C GLU A 172 15.54 -14.93 18.13
N TYR A 173 15.90 -15.13 19.39
CA TYR A 173 14.97 -15.54 20.45
C TYR A 173 15.18 -14.74 21.73
N VAL A 174 14.09 -14.57 22.46
CA VAL A 174 14.07 -14.04 23.82
C VAL A 174 13.66 -15.13 24.80
N ARG A 175 14.41 -15.27 25.89
CA ARG A 175 13.99 -16.05 27.05
C ARG A 175 13.21 -15.13 28.00
N TYR A 176 11.95 -15.44 28.26
CA TYR A 176 11.06 -14.66 29.13
C TYR A 176 10.22 -15.62 29.97
N ASP A 177 10.18 -15.41 31.28
CA ASP A 177 9.44 -16.23 32.25
C ASP A 177 9.67 -17.76 32.11
N GLY A 178 10.93 -18.15 31.89
CA GLY A 178 11.34 -19.55 31.77
C GLY A 178 11.12 -20.19 30.40
N GLU A 179 10.33 -19.56 29.54
CA GLU A 179 10.05 -19.99 28.16
C GLU A 179 10.92 -19.24 27.15
N THR A 180 11.00 -19.77 25.92
CA THR A 180 11.73 -19.12 24.82
C THR A 180 10.77 -18.77 23.69
N TYR A 181 10.86 -17.53 23.24
CA TYR A 181 9.96 -16.94 22.25
C TYR A 181 10.75 -16.42 21.06
N GLN A 182 10.20 -16.61 19.87
CA GLN A 182 10.57 -15.88 18.67
C GLN A 182 9.61 -14.69 18.53
N LEU A 183 10.15 -13.49 18.34
CA LEU A 183 9.34 -12.30 18.12
C LEU A 183 9.15 -12.07 16.61
N GLY A 184 7.93 -11.79 16.18
CA GLY A 184 7.64 -11.35 14.82
C GLY A 184 7.27 -9.86 14.81
N LEU A 185 7.84 -9.10 13.87
CA LEU A 185 7.41 -7.74 13.60
C LEU A 185 6.38 -7.76 12.46
N ILE A 186 5.20 -7.22 12.74
CA ILE A 186 4.13 -7.00 11.78
C ILE A 186 4.15 -5.51 11.41
N VAL A 187 4.00 -5.21 10.12
CA VAL A 187 3.90 -3.85 9.61
C VAL A 187 2.53 -3.66 8.97
N GLY A 188 1.78 -2.68 9.45
CA GLY A 188 0.52 -2.24 8.88
C GLY A 188 0.69 -0.91 8.16
N ASP A 189 0.60 -0.93 6.83
CA ASP A 189 0.73 0.25 5.99
C ASP A 189 -0.63 0.91 5.72
N TYR A 190 -0.67 2.24 5.79
CA TYR A 190 -1.83 3.04 5.47
C TYR A 190 -1.48 4.18 4.51
N TRP A 191 -2.06 4.14 3.31
CA TRP A 191 -1.98 5.24 2.35
C TRP A 191 -3.01 6.31 2.68
N THR A 192 -2.57 7.56 2.81
CA THR A 192 -3.52 8.67 2.90
C THR A 192 -4.10 9.01 1.54
N TRP A 193 -5.27 9.63 1.53
CA TRP A 193 -5.77 10.38 0.39
C TRP A 193 -5.56 11.88 0.63
N GLU A 194 -5.21 12.62 -0.41
CA GLU A 194 -5.01 14.07 -0.37
C GLU A 194 -6.01 14.77 -1.30
N LEU A 195 -6.82 15.67 -0.74
CA LEU A 195 -7.69 16.57 -1.50
C LEU A 195 -6.99 17.92 -1.72
N ARG A 196 -7.05 18.38 -2.96
CA ARG A 196 -6.67 19.74 -3.39
C ARG A 196 -7.79 20.33 -4.22
N LEU A 197 -8.04 21.62 -4.03
CA LEU A 197 -9.02 22.39 -4.77
C LEU A 197 -8.31 23.51 -5.53
N TRP A 198 -8.49 23.55 -6.85
CA TRP A 198 -7.89 24.58 -7.71
C TRP A 198 -8.99 25.47 -8.29
N PRO A 199 -8.93 26.81 -8.13
CA PRO A 199 -9.90 27.69 -8.78
C PRO A 199 -9.87 27.52 -10.30
N VAL A 200 -11.06 27.44 -10.91
CA VAL A 200 -11.28 27.42 -12.37
C VAL A 200 -11.45 28.83 -12.91
#